data_AF-A0A2V6MZ99-F1
#
_entry.id   AF-A0A2V6MZ99-F1
#
_cell.length_a   1.000
_cell.length_b   1.000
_cell.length_c   1.000
_cell.angle_alpha   90.00
_cell.angle_beta   90.00
_cell.angle_gamma   90.00
#
_symmetry.space_group_name_H-M   'P 1'
#
loop_
_entity.id
_entity.type
_entity.pdbx_description
1 polymer ?
#
loop_
_entity_poly.entity_id
_entity_poly.type
_entity_poly.pdbx_seq_one_letter_code
_entity_poly.pdbx_strand_id
1 'polypeptide(L)'
;MDPAIFFTELKRRKVYRVAVAYAIVAWLLIQAASILFPTFEAPSWVMKVFVTAVILGFPVALILTWAFDLTPEGIKRSEEVQPTGLVTPKIGTKWTAIIVGAAVLAVALLAFQFIRTRKSPVSEPTKQTASIPVLDKSVAVLPFENLSSDKENAFFAQGIQDEIITTLSRISGLRVISRTSTAHYNSAPENLAEIAHQLRVSHVLEGSVQKAGDQVHINVQLIQAETDAHLWAQSYDRKLIDIFSVEAEVAKSIADSLRTTLSPQEKARVEAKPTDNADAYVIYLRARDYQTRPDNLLQDFQSAVNLFEQAIALDPKFALAHARLSVATSTIYHFYQPTEPWKQKAHAEALESLRLQPNLGEGHLALGLYHYYMEGDYDAALHELGLAANALPNDGDVGLYTAAIERRRGHWAEALTAYLRAEAVDPRNSVMLYDASQTFFGLRDWHTAAERMDRVLALFPDSFNV
;
A
#
# COMPACT_ATOMS: atom_id res chain seq x y z
N MET A 1 -21.42 28.66 -43.54
CA MET A 1 -22.84 28.27 -43.52
C MET A 1 -23.50 29.03 -42.40
N ASP A 2 -24.60 29.73 -42.68
CA ASP A 2 -25.34 30.50 -41.69
C ASP A 2 -25.97 29.55 -40.64
N PRO A 3 -25.64 29.64 -39.35
CA PRO A 3 -26.10 28.69 -38.33
C PRO A 3 -27.63 28.62 -38.24
N ALA A 4 -28.33 29.71 -38.54
CA ALA A 4 -29.79 29.73 -38.56
C ALA A 4 -30.39 28.82 -39.65
N ILE A 5 -29.72 28.70 -40.80
CA ILE A 5 -30.15 27.84 -41.92
C ILE A 5 -29.88 26.37 -41.58
N PHE A 6 -28.74 26.08 -40.94
CA PHE A 6 -28.37 24.72 -40.50
C PHE A 6 -29.34 24.13 -39.47
N PHE A 7 -29.71 24.91 -38.44
CA PHE A 7 -30.71 24.46 -37.44
C PHE A 7 -32.11 24.27 -38.03
N THR A 8 -32.46 25.06 -39.05
CA THR A 8 -33.74 24.94 -39.75
C THR A 8 -33.79 23.67 -40.61
N GLU A 9 -32.69 23.30 -41.27
CA GLU A 9 -32.58 22.04 -42.02
C GLU A 9 -32.56 20.79 -41.12
N LEU A 10 -31.90 20.85 -39.97
CA LEU A 10 -31.89 19.77 -38.96
C LEU A 10 -33.30 19.45 -38.44
N LYS A 11 -34.12 20.49 -38.27
CA LYS A 11 -35.51 20.37 -37.83
C LYS A 11 -36.42 19.84 -38.95
N ARG A 12 -36.16 20.24 -40.20
CA ARG A 12 -36.91 19.80 -41.40
C ARG A 12 -36.73 18.32 -41.70
N ARG A 13 -35.53 17.75 -41.52
CA ARG A 13 -35.22 16.33 -41.81
C ARG A 13 -35.39 15.37 -40.61
N LYS A 14 -36.02 15.81 -39.51
CA LYS A 14 -36.24 15.01 -38.28
C LYS A 14 -34.96 14.42 -37.64
N VAL A 15 -33.77 14.90 -38.00
CA VAL A 15 -32.46 14.37 -37.55
C VAL A 15 -32.33 14.43 -36.02
N TYR A 16 -32.95 15.41 -35.38
CA TYR A 16 -33.01 15.52 -33.91
C TYR A 16 -33.64 14.30 -33.22
N ARG A 17 -34.58 13.61 -33.85
CA ARG A 17 -35.22 12.40 -33.27
C ARG A 17 -34.24 11.24 -33.22
N VAL A 18 -33.40 11.11 -34.25
CA VAL A 18 -32.36 10.08 -34.31
C VAL A 18 -31.25 10.39 -33.33
N ALA A 19 -30.87 11.67 -33.17
CA ALA A 19 -29.91 12.08 -32.15
C ALA A 19 -30.39 11.72 -30.73
N VAL A 20 -31.67 11.99 -30.41
CA VAL A 20 -32.27 11.63 -29.11
C VAL A 20 -32.37 10.12 -28.94
N ALA A 21 -32.81 9.37 -29.96
CA ALA A 21 -32.86 7.91 -29.90
C ALA A 21 -31.48 7.29 -29.72
N TYR A 22 -30.46 7.80 -30.42
CA TYR A 22 -29.07 7.36 -30.27
C TYR A 22 -28.56 7.62 -28.85
N ALA A 23 -28.84 8.79 -28.27
CA ALA A 23 -28.46 9.11 -26.90
C ALA A 23 -29.09 8.16 -25.87
N ILE A 24 -30.37 7.82 -26.03
CA ILE A 24 -31.07 6.87 -25.13
C ILE A 24 -30.46 5.47 -25.26
N VAL A 25 -30.24 4.98 -26.48
CA VAL A 25 -29.66 3.65 -26.71
C VAL A 25 -28.21 3.59 -26.25
N ALA A 26 -27.41 4.63 -26.52
CA ALA A 26 -26.03 4.74 -26.05
C ALA A 26 -25.97 4.71 -24.51
N TRP A 27 -26.86 5.45 -23.84
CA TRP A 27 -26.96 5.44 -22.38
C TRP A 27 -27.30 4.04 -21.83
N LEU A 28 -28.28 3.36 -22.42
CA LEU A 28 -28.64 1.99 -22.02
C LEU A 28 -27.49 0.99 -22.25
N LEU A 29 -26.78 1.10 -23.37
CA LEU A 29 -25.64 0.25 -23.69
C LEU A 29 -24.49 0.46 -22.71
N ILE A 30 -24.22 1.70 -22.34
CA ILE A 30 -23.20 2.05 -21.34
C ILE A 30 -23.58 1.48 -19.97
N GLN A 31 -24.86 1.58 -19.57
CA GLN A 31 -25.34 1.05 -18.29
C GLN A 31 -25.32 -0.48 -18.25
N ALA A 32 -25.64 -1.15 -19.36
CA ALA A 32 -25.51 -2.60 -19.47
C ALA A 32 -24.04 -3.04 -19.40
N ALA A 33 -23.15 -2.35 -20.12
CA ALA A 33 -21.72 -2.62 -20.11
C ALA A 33 -21.09 -2.41 -18.73
N SER A 34 -21.52 -1.39 -17.96
CA SER A 34 -21.00 -1.16 -16.60
C SER A 34 -21.38 -2.26 -15.61
N ILE A 35 -22.41 -3.06 -15.90
CA ILE A 35 -22.81 -4.22 -15.10
C ILE A 35 -22.13 -5.49 -15.62
N LEU A 36 -22.15 -5.69 -16.94
CA LEU A 36 -21.66 -6.92 -17.57
C LEU A 36 -20.13 -7.01 -17.56
N PHE A 37 -19.41 -5.94 -17.88
CA PHE A 37 -17.94 -6.00 -18.01
C PHE A 37 -17.24 -6.38 -16.70
N PRO A 38 -17.60 -5.83 -15.52
CA PRO A 38 -17.05 -6.32 -14.25
C PRO A 38 -17.43 -7.78 -13.96
N THR A 39 -18.64 -8.20 -14.35
CA THR A 39 -19.11 -9.58 -14.16
C THR A 39 -18.26 -10.61 -14.93
N PHE A 40 -17.64 -10.20 -16.04
CA PHE A 40 -16.76 -11.05 -16.86
C PHE A 40 -15.27 -10.75 -16.68
N GLU A 41 -14.88 -10.06 -15.60
CA GLU A 41 -13.47 -9.68 -15.32
C GLU A 41 -12.80 -8.94 -16.49
N ALA A 42 -13.57 -8.17 -17.27
CA ALA A 42 -13.03 -7.46 -18.42
C ALA A 42 -12.02 -6.39 -17.96
N PRO A 43 -10.83 -6.27 -18.60
CA PRO A 43 -9.83 -5.27 -18.26
C PRO A 43 -10.39 -3.84 -18.27
N SER A 44 -9.87 -2.97 -17.40
CA SER A 44 -10.36 -1.59 -17.22
C SER A 44 -10.29 -0.72 -18.48
N TRP A 45 -9.42 -1.06 -19.44
CA TRP A 45 -9.33 -0.37 -20.74
C TRP A 45 -10.51 -0.68 -21.68
N VAL A 46 -11.21 -1.82 -21.50
CA VAL A 46 -12.31 -2.26 -22.37
C VAL A 46 -13.50 -1.30 -22.30
N MET A 47 -13.82 -0.79 -21.11
CA MET A 47 -14.87 0.22 -20.94
C MET A 47 -14.55 1.51 -21.69
N LYS A 48 -13.28 1.94 -21.67
CA LYS A 48 -12.83 3.14 -22.38
C LYS A 48 -12.99 2.96 -23.89
N VAL A 49 -12.54 1.84 -24.45
CA VAL A 49 -12.71 1.54 -25.88
C VAL A 49 -14.18 1.46 -26.28
N PHE A 50 -15.01 0.83 -25.47
CA PHE A 50 -16.46 0.73 -25.71
C PHE A 50 -17.15 2.10 -25.76
N VAL A 51 -16.89 2.96 -24.77
CA VAL A 51 -17.45 4.32 -24.74
C VAL A 51 -16.94 5.15 -25.92
N THR A 52 -15.64 5.05 -26.26
CA THR A 52 -15.08 5.73 -27.44
C THR A 52 -15.75 5.26 -28.73
N ALA A 53 -16.02 3.97 -28.91
CA ALA A 53 -16.72 3.45 -30.08
C ALA A 53 -18.16 3.97 -30.19
N VAL A 54 -18.88 4.07 -29.07
CA VAL A 54 -20.23 4.66 -29.02
C VAL A 54 -20.21 6.15 -29.38
N ILE A 55 -19.21 6.91 -28.91
CA ILE A 55 -19.06 8.33 -29.26
C ILE A 55 -18.74 8.50 -30.75
N LEU A 56 -17.80 7.70 -31.29
CA LEU A 56 -17.42 7.76 -32.71
C LEU A 56 -18.54 7.30 -33.65
N GLY A 57 -19.45 6.44 -33.19
CA GLY A 57 -20.62 6.02 -33.95
C GLY A 57 -21.68 7.12 -34.12
N PHE A 58 -21.70 8.14 -33.24
CA PHE A 58 -22.70 9.21 -33.28
C PHE A 58 -22.61 10.09 -34.55
N PRO A 59 -21.44 10.63 -34.95
CA PRO A 59 -21.30 11.36 -36.21
C PRO A 59 -21.72 10.52 -37.43
N VAL A 60 -21.38 9.23 -37.44
CA VAL A 60 -21.73 8.31 -38.54
C VAL A 60 -23.24 8.13 -38.62
N ALA A 61 -23.92 7.93 -37.49
CA ALA A 61 -25.38 7.82 -37.44
C ALA A 61 -26.08 9.09 -37.94
N LEU A 62 -25.55 10.27 -37.61
CA LEU A 62 -26.09 11.54 -38.10
C LEU A 62 -25.88 11.71 -39.61
N ILE A 63 -24.71 11.36 -40.14
CA ILE A 63 -24.40 11.43 -41.58
C ILE A 63 -25.30 10.49 -42.39
N LEU A 64 -25.50 9.24 -41.91
CA LEU A 64 -26.37 8.28 -42.58
C LEU A 64 -27.84 8.76 -42.62
N THR A 65 -28.30 9.40 -41.54
CA THR A 65 -29.64 10.00 -41.48
C THR A 65 -29.77 11.21 -42.40
N TRP A 66 -28.70 11.98 -42.57
CA TRP A 66 -28.68 13.14 -43.46
C TRP A 66 -28.65 12.73 -44.94
N ALA A 67 -27.98 11.63 -45.26
CA ALA A 67 -27.79 11.11 -46.62
C ALA A 67 -28.95 10.25 -47.15
N PHE A 68 -29.78 9.65 -46.28
CA PHE A 68 -30.86 8.72 -46.70
C PHE A 68 -32.19 9.03 -46.01
N ASP A 69 -33.19 9.50 -46.77
CA ASP A 69 -34.59 9.52 -46.32
C ASP A 69 -35.19 8.12 -46.48
N LEU A 70 -35.31 7.38 -45.37
CA LEU A 70 -35.95 6.06 -45.34
C LEU A 70 -37.48 6.20 -45.34
N THR A 71 -38.08 6.20 -46.53
CA THR A 71 -39.52 5.93 -46.71
C THR A 71 -39.76 4.42 -46.84
N PRO A 72 -40.99 3.91 -46.54
CA PRO A 72 -41.28 2.48 -46.48
C PRO A 72 -41.14 1.67 -47.79
N GLU A 73 -40.72 2.30 -48.89
CA GLU A 73 -40.73 1.70 -50.24
C GLU A 73 -39.35 1.66 -50.93
N GLY A 74 -38.25 1.89 -50.20
CA GLY A 74 -36.88 1.63 -50.69
C GLY A 74 -36.10 2.85 -51.19
N ILE A 75 -34.78 2.66 -51.34
CA ILE A 75 -33.76 3.71 -51.51
C ILE A 75 -33.91 4.45 -52.84
N LYS A 76 -34.18 5.77 -52.80
CA LYS A 76 -34.00 6.67 -53.97
C LYS A 76 -33.24 7.94 -53.58
N ARG A 77 -32.29 8.31 -54.44
CA ARG A 77 -31.48 9.54 -54.38
C ARG A 77 -32.32 10.71 -54.93
N SER A 78 -32.22 11.86 -54.28
CA SER A 78 -33.10 13.04 -54.36
C SER A 78 -33.20 13.73 -55.73
N GLU A 79 -34.42 14.06 -56.16
CA GLU A 79 -34.74 15.22 -57.04
C GLU A 79 -36.15 15.76 -56.73
N GLU A 80 -36.34 17.05 -57.08
CA GLU A 80 -37.39 18.02 -56.74
C GLU A 80 -38.85 17.57 -56.98
N VAL A 81 -39.81 18.10 -56.19
CA VAL A 81 -41.11 18.68 -56.63
C VAL A 81 -41.84 19.37 -55.43
N GLN A 82 -42.48 20.50 -55.75
CA GLN A 82 -43.29 21.44 -54.95
C GLN A 82 -44.64 20.89 -54.41
N PRO A 83 -45.36 21.64 -53.54
CA PRO A 83 -46.28 21.08 -52.55
C PRO A 83 -47.75 21.05 -53.02
N THR A 84 -48.39 19.89 -52.96
CA THR A 84 -49.86 19.83 -52.97
C THR A 84 -50.37 18.48 -52.45
N GLY A 85 -51.37 18.52 -51.57
CA GLY A 85 -52.21 17.37 -51.24
C GLY A 85 -52.13 16.90 -49.80
N LEU A 86 -53.20 17.17 -49.06
CA LEU A 86 -53.54 16.55 -47.77
C LEU A 86 -53.48 15.02 -47.87
N VAL A 87 -52.40 14.41 -47.36
CA VAL A 87 -52.39 13.00 -46.98
C VAL A 87 -51.64 12.88 -45.66
N THR A 88 -52.37 12.60 -44.58
CA THR A 88 -51.78 12.14 -43.33
C THR A 88 -51.19 10.74 -43.53
N PRO A 89 -49.86 10.50 -43.44
CA PRO A 89 -49.36 9.15 -43.34
C PRO A 89 -49.30 8.78 -41.85
N LYS A 90 -50.15 7.83 -41.45
CA LYS A 90 -50.02 7.06 -40.21
C LYS A 90 -48.69 6.30 -40.25
N ILE A 91 -47.60 6.97 -39.88
CA ILE A 91 -46.29 6.34 -39.63
C ILE A 91 -45.96 6.64 -38.17
N GLY A 92 -46.31 5.71 -37.29
CA GLY A 92 -46.01 5.86 -35.86
C GLY A 92 -46.27 4.65 -34.98
N THR A 93 -46.98 3.62 -35.44
CA THR A 93 -47.39 2.50 -34.57
C THR A 93 -46.63 1.18 -34.79
N LYS A 94 -46.02 0.96 -35.97
CA LYS A 94 -45.31 -0.31 -36.23
C LYS A 94 -43.89 -0.36 -35.63
N TRP A 95 -43.16 0.77 -35.67
CA TRP A 95 -41.80 0.83 -35.12
C TRP A 95 -41.76 1.02 -33.60
N THR A 96 -42.74 1.72 -33.03
CA THR A 96 -42.93 1.81 -31.58
C THR A 96 -43.29 0.44 -30.99
N ALA A 97 -44.09 -0.37 -31.67
CA ALA A 97 -44.37 -1.75 -31.25
C ALA A 97 -43.13 -2.66 -31.28
N ILE A 98 -42.22 -2.48 -32.25
CA ILE A 98 -40.95 -3.25 -32.30
C ILE A 98 -39.99 -2.81 -31.19
N ILE A 99 -39.88 -1.52 -30.92
CA ILE A 99 -39.01 -1.00 -29.84
C ILE A 99 -39.55 -1.40 -28.46
N VAL A 100 -40.88 -1.31 -28.25
CA VAL A 100 -41.53 -1.78 -27.01
C VAL A 100 -41.43 -3.29 -26.89
N GLY A 101 -41.60 -4.04 -27.99
CA GLY A 101 -41.41 -5.49 -28.01
C GLY A 101 -39.99 -5.92 -27.64
N ALA A 102 -38.97 -5.24 -28.17
CA ALA A 102 -37.58 -5.50 -27.84
C ALA A 102 -37.23 -5.12 -26.38
N ALA A 103 -37.78 -4.02 -25.87
CA ALA A 103 -37.61 -3.62 -24.47
C ALA A 103 -38.28 -4.61 -23.50
N VAL A 104 -39.49 -5.09 -23.82
CA VAL A 104 -40.18 -6.12 -23.02
C VAL A 104 -39.44 -7.45 -23.06
N LEU A 105 -38.90 -7.84 -24.22
CA LEU A 105 -38.09 -9.06 -24.34
C LEU A 105 -36.77 -8.95 -23.55
N ALA A 106 -36.12 -7.78 -23.56
CA ALA A 106 -34.91 -7.53 -22.78
C ALA A 106 -35.19 -7.57 -21.27
N VAL A 107 -36.29 -6.95 -20.81
CA VAL A 107 -36.71 -7.01 -19.39
C VAL A 107 -37.11 -8.42 -18.98
N ALA A 108 -37.78 -9.18 -19.86
CA ALA A 108 -38.14 -10.58 -19.60
C ALA A 108 -36.90 -11.48 -19.54
N LEU A 109 -35.90 -11.27 -20.40
CA LEU A 109 -34.62 -12.00 -20.36
C LEU A 109 -33.80 -11.65 -19.12
N LEU A 110 -33.80 -10.38 -18.69
CA LEU A 110 -33.16 -9.94 -17.45
C LEU A 110 -33.85 -10.51 -16.20
N ALA A 111 -35.19 -10.52 -16.17
CA ALA A 111 -35.95 -11.14 -15.08
C ALA A 111 -35.76 -12.67 -15.06
N PHE A 112 -35.69 -13.32 -16.22
CA PHE A 112 -35.41 -14.75 -16.34
C PHE A 112 -34.00 -15.11 -15.86
N GLN A 113 -32.98 -14.30 -16.17
CA GLN A 113 -31.62 -14.48 -15.64
C GLN A 113 -31.54 -14.21 -14.13
N PHE A 114 -32.27 -13.23 -13.62
CA PHE A 114 -32.33 -12.93 -12.18
C PHE A 114 -33.02 -14.03 -11.36
N ILE A 115 -34.03 -14.69 -11.94
CA ILE A 115 -34.73 -15.82 -11.30
C ILE A 115 -33.91 -17.11 -11.42
N ARG A 116 -33.19 -17.30 -12.53
CA ARG A 116 -32.27 -18.44 -12.74
C ARG A 116 -31.04 -18.38 -11.83
N THR A 117 -30.52 -17.20 -11.52
CA THR A 117 -29.40 -17.01 -10.59
C THR A 117 -29.81 -17.09 -9.11
N ARG A 118 -31.11 -16.99 -8.78
CA ARG A 118 -31.64 -17.21 -7.42
C ARG A 118 -32.09 -18.64 -7.10
N LYS A 119 -32.04 -19.57 -8.05
CA LYS A 119 -32.34 -20.99 -7.81
C LYS A 119 -31.23 -21.89 -8.31
N SER A 120 -30.15 -21.93 -7.53
CA SER A 120 -29.34 -23.13 -7.29
C SER A 120 -28.50 -22.88 -6.04
N PRO A 121 -28.73 -23.58 -4.92
CA PRO A 121 -27.71 -23.72 -3.89
C PRO A 121 -26.71 -24.74 -4.44
N VAL A 122 -25.85 -24.29 -5.36
CA VAL A 122 -24.67 -25.06 -5.72
C VAL A 122 -23.70 -24.78 -4.59
N SER A 123 -23.59 -25.77 -3.70
CA SER A 123 -22.45 -25.89 -2.80
C SER A 123 -21.20 -25.88 -3.67
N GLU A 124 -20.59 -24.70 -3.83
CA GLU A 124 -19.20 -24.64 -4.24
C GLU A 124 -18.41 -25.42 -3.19
N PRO A 125 -17.48 -26.30 -3.60
CA PRO A 125 -16.54 -26.84 -2.67
C PRO A 125 -15.81 -25.63 -2.12
N THR A 126 -16.04 -25.34 -0.84
CA THR A 126 -15.20 -24.48 -0.03
C THR A 126 -13.77 -24.83 -0.38
N LYS A 127 -13.13 -24.06 -1.27
CA LYS A 127 -11.71 -23.82 -1.11
C LYS A 127 -11.68 -23.19 0.27
N GLN A 128 -11.42 -24.04 1.25
CA GLN A 128 -10.71 -23.62 2.43
C GLN A 128 -9.46 -22.95 1.86
N THR A 129 -9.56 -21.67 1.53
CA THR A 129 -8.59 -20.72 2.05
C THR A 129 -8.62 -21.07 3.53
N ALA A 130 -7.69 -21.92 3.96
CA ALA A 130 -7.43 -22.08 5.37
C ALA A 130 -7.39 -20.65 5.88
N SER A 131 -8.35 -20.28 6.72
CA SER A 131 -8.34 -18.97 7.36
C SER A 131 -6.99 -18.93 8.05
N ILE A 132 -6.06 -18.19 7.45
CA ILE A 132 -4.72 -18.07 8.00
C ILE A 132 -4.98 -17.43 9.35
N PRO A 133 -4.63 -18.08 10.47
CA PRO A 133 -5.08 -17.64 11.78
C PRO A 133 -4.58 -16.22 12.01
N VAL A 134 -5.51 -15.28 12.04
CA VAL A 134 -5.25 -13.93 12.57
C VAL A 134 -4.83 -14.16 14.02
N LEU A 135 -3.64 -13.69 14.41
CA LEU A 135 -3.30 -13.77 15.82
C LEU A 135 -4.03 -12.66 16.56
N ASP A 136 -4.74 -13.04 17.61
CA ASP A 136 -5.47 -12.12 18.47
C ASP A 136 -4.61 -10.96 18.97
N LYS A 137 -3.30 -11.17 19.19
CA LYS A 137 -2.36 -10.17 19.71
C LYS A 137 -1.43 -9.63 18.62
N SER A 138 -2.01 -9.00 17.60
CA SER A 138 -1.25 -8.40 16.50
C SER A 138 -1.73 -7.00 16.16
N VAL A 139 -0.79 -6.14 15.77
CA VAL A 139 -1.03 -4.72 15.48
C VAL A 139 -0.29 -4.28 14.23
N ALA A 140 -0.99 -3.58 13.34
CA ALA A 140 -0.37 -2.81 12.26
C ALA A 140 -0.51 -1.32 12.57
N VAL A 141 0.57 -0.56 12.41
CA VAL A 141 0.53 0.91 12.57
C VAL A 141 0.48 1.54 11.18
N LEU A 142 -0.66 2.14 10.84
CA LEU A 142 -0.82 2.83 9.57
C LEU A 142 -0.05 4.15 9.56
N PRO A 143 0.25 4.71 8.38
CA PRO A 143 0.88 6.03 8.28
C PRO A 143 0.08 7.08 9.05
N PHE A 144 0.75 7.90 9.86
CA PHE A 144 0.06 8.95 10.60
C PHE A 144 -0.26 10.14 9.70
N GLU A 145 -1.45 10.71 9.87
CA GLU A 145 -1.85 11.92 9.16
C GLU A 145 -1.02 13.12 9.66
N ASN A 146 -0.44 13.88 8.73
CA ASN A 146 0.24 15.13 9.08
C ASN A 146 -0.77 16.30 9.06
N LEU A 147 -1.13 16.79 10.24
CA LEU A 147 -2.02 17.94 10.44
C LEU A 147 -1.24 19.26 10.63
N SER A 148 0.08 19.23 10.49
CA SER A 148 0.93 20.43 10.55
C SER A 148 0.69 21.32 9.33
N SER A 149 0.64 22.63 9.53
CA SER A 149 0.51 23.60 8.44
C SER A 149 1.75 23.66 7.55
N ASP A 150 2.91 23.38 8.12
CA ASP A 150 4.19 23.31 7.42
C ASP A 150 4.44 21.89 6.88
N LYS A 151 4.53 21.80 5.55
CA LYS A 151 4.78 20.54 4.84
C LYS A 151 6.17 19.99 5.12
N GLU A 152 7.13 20.82 5.51
CA GLU A 152 8.46 20.36 5.93
C GLU A 152 8.37 19.46 7.17
N ASN A 153 7.28 19.48 7.93
CA ASN A 153 7.07 18.57 9.08
C ASN A 153 6.46 17.21 8.69
N ALA A 154 6.28 16.90 7.40
CA ALA A 154 5.73 15.59 7.01
C ALA A 154 6.61 14.42 7.47
N PHE A 155 7.94 14.58 7.43
CA PHE A 155 8.87 13.57 7.95
C PHE A 155 8.66 13.33 9.46
N PHE A 156 8.20 14.34 10.20
CA PHE A 156 8.02 14.24 11.64
C PHE A 156 6.87 13.30 11.98
N ALA A 157 5.72 13.42 11.32
CA ALA A 157 4.59 12.50 11.51
C ALA A 157 4.98 11.04 11.18
N GLN A 158 5.71 10.86 10.08
CA GLN A 158 6.24 9.56 9.68
C GLN A 158 7.30 9.02 10.63
N GLY A 159 8.15 9.88 11.19
CA GLY A 159 9.16 9.52 12.17
C GLY A 159 8.54 9.04 13.48
N ILE A 160 7.52 9.74 13.99
CA ILE A 160 6.79 9.31 15.20
C ILE A 160 6.10 7.96 14.97
N GLN A 161 5.51 7.74 13.80
CA GLN A 161 4.96 6.43 13.43
C GLN A 161 6.03 5.33 13.46
N ASP A 162 7.20 5.57 12.86
CA ASP A 162 8.32 4.61 12.84
C ASP A 162 8.83 4.29 14.25
N GLU A 163 8.89 5.29 15.13
CA GLU A 163 9.38 5.12 16.50
C GLU A 163 8.35 4.42 17.40
N ILE A 164 7.04 4.61 17.16
CA ILE A 164 6.00 3.78 17.79
C ILE A 164 6.14 2.32 17.34
N ILE A 165 6.35 2.06 16.04
CA ILE A 165 6.60 0.69 15.53
C ILE A 165 7.85 0.09 16.20
N THR A 166 8.94 0.85 16.26
CA THR A 166 10.21 0.44 16.88
C THR A 166 10.04 0.15 18.38
N THR A 167 9.26 0.97 19.09
CA THR A 167 9.00 0.75 20.51
C THR A 167 8.13 -0.47 20.74
N LEU A 168 7.09 -0.66 19.93
CA LEU A 168 6.23 -1.86 19.97
C LEU A 168 7.01 -3.12 19.60
N SER A 169 8.00 -3.04 18.71
CA SER A 169 8.73 -4.21 18.22
C SER A 169 9.52 -4.93 19.32
N ARG A 170 9.83 -4.21 20.41
CA ARG A 170 10.50 -4.69 21.63
C ARG A 170 9.63 -5.62 22.49
N ILE A 171 8.32 -5.71 22.22
CA ILE A 171 7.36 -6.50 23.01
C ILE A 171 7.16 -7.88 22.38
N SER A 172 7.73 -8.93 22.98
CA SER A 172 7.68 -10.31 22.46
C SER A 172 6.27 -10.90 22.41
N GLY A 173 5.37 -10.43 23.29
CA GLY A 173 3.99 -10.91 23.36
C GLY A 173 3.03 -10.30 22.34
N LEU A 174 3.54 -9.42 21.47
CA LEU A 174 2.78 -8.82 20.37
C LEU A 174 3.42 -9.22 19.04
N ARG A 175 2.60 -9.38 17.99
CA ARG A 175 3.10 -9.27 16.63
C ARG A 175 2.89 -7.85 16.13
N VAL A 176 3.96 -7.21 15.68
CA VAL A 176 3.92 -5.84 15.14
C VAL A 176 4.27 -5.90 13.67
N ILE A 177 3.48 -5.25 12.82
CA ILE A 177 3.77 -5.17 11.39
C ILE A 177 4.72 -4.01 11.11
N SER A 178 5.78 -4.27 10.35
CA SER A 178 6.80 -3.29 9.96
C SER A 178 6.23 -2.13 9.14
N ARG A 179 6.90 -0.97 9.23
CA ARG A 179 6.58 0.26 8.47
C ARG A 179 6.50 0.04 6.96
N THR A 180 7.47 -0.67 6.42
CA THR A 180 7.57 -1.10 5.01
C THR A 180 6.29 -1.77 4.52
N SER A 181 5.63 -2.55 5.37
CA SER A 181 4.37 -3.22 5.04
C SER A 181 3.13 -2.36 5.16
N THR A 182 3.18 -1.24 5.89
CA THR A 182 2.04 -0.33 6.05
C THR A 182 2.15 0.94 5.22
N ALA A 183 3.34 1.26 4.69
CA ALA A 183 3.66 2.52 4.04
C ALA A 183 2.79 2.88 2.82
N HIS A 184 2.21 1.91 2.13
CA HIS A 184 1.38 2.15 0.94
C HIS A 184 -0.11 2.37 1.24
N TYR A 185 -0.54 2.18 2.50
CA TYR A 185 -1.93 2.45 2.90
C TYR A 185 -2.14 3.94 3.23
N ASN A 186 -3.39 4.38 3.17
CA ASN A 186 -3.77 5.71 3.65
C ASN A 186 -3.77 5.75 5.18
N SER A 187 -3.73 6.96 5.75
CA SER A 187 -3.70 7.16 7.20
C SER A 187 -5.00 6.82 7.92
N ALA A 188 -6.14 6.96 7.24
CA ALA A 188 -7.48 6.61 7.73
C ALA A 188 -8.32 6.00 6.59
N PRO A 189 -8.08 4.74 6.22
CA PRO A 189 -8.78 4.08 5.12
C PRO A 189 -10.15 3.54 5.55
N GLU A 190 -11.13 3.57 4.65
CA GLU A 190 -12.49 3.06 4.92
C GLU A 190 -12.56 1.51 5.01
N ASN A 191 -11.51 0.80 4.55
CA ASN A 191 -11.48 -0.66 4.41
C ASN A 191 -10.52 -1.37 5.39
N LEU A 192 -10.57 -1.00 6.68
CA LEU A 192 -9.69 -1.56 7.72
C LEU A 192 -9.70 -3.09 7.80
N ALA A 193 -10.88 -3.73 7.67
CA ALA A 193 -11.00 -5.19 7.70
C ALA A 193 -10.20 -5.87 6.57
N GLU A 194 -10.20 -5.28 5.37
CA GLU A 194 -9.45 -5.80 4.22
C GLU A 194 -7.94 -5.65 4.45
N ILE A 195 -7.51 -4.48 4.91
CA ILE A 195 -6.10 -4.19 5.22
C ILE A 195 -5.59 -5.15 6.29
N ALA A 196 -6.35 -5.35 7.35
CA ALA A 196 -6.02 -6.26 8.43
C ALA A 196 -5.92 -7.72 7.95
N HIS A 197 -6.80 -8.15 7.04
CA HIS A 197 -6.70 -9.48 6.42
C HIS A 197 -5.45 -9.61 5.54
N GLN A 198 -5.12 -8.58 4.74
CA GLN A 198 -3.91 -8.56 3.91
C GLN A 198 -2.62 -8.62 4.76
N LEU A 199 -2.59 -7.90 5.89
CA LEU A 199 -1.47 -7.85 6.82
C LEU A 199 -1.48 -8.97 7.87
N ARG A 200 -2.56 -9.76 7.94
CA ARG A 200 -2.78 -10.84 8.92
C ARG A 200 -2.74 -10.34 10.37
N VAL A 201 -3.38 -9.20 10.62
CA VAL A 201 -3.49 -8.60 11.96
C VAL A 201 -4.92 -8.53 12.48
N SER A 202 -5.07 -8.49 13.80
CA SER A 202 -6.37 -8.31 14.47
C SER A 202 -6.68 -6.83 14.77
N HIS A 203 -5.63 -6.01 14.95
CA HIS A 203 -5.78 -4.62 15.34
C HIS A 203 -4.99 -3.68 14.42
N VAL A 204 -5.50 -2.47 14.28
CA VAL A 204 -4.86 -1.39 13.54
C VAL A 204 -4.73 -0.18 14.45
N LEU A 205 -3.55 0.43 14.44
CA LEU A 205 -3.29 1.72 15.07
C LEU A 205 -3.32 2.81 13.99
N GLU A 206 -4.24 3.74 14.15
CA GLU A 206 -4.30 4.98 13.38
C GLU A 206 -3.85 6.15 14.23
N GLY A 207 -3.42 7.23 13.58
CA GLY A 207 -3.06 8.43 14.30
C GLY A 207 -2.84 9.65 13.41
N SER A 208 -2.73 10.79 14.07
CA SER A 208 -2.40 12.06 13.45
C SER A 208 -1.39 12.83 14.31
N VAL A 209 -0.54 13.60 13.65
CA VAL A 209 0.50 14.42 14.29
C VAL A 209 0.41 15.84 13.77
N GLN A 210 0.42 16.79 14.69
CA GLN A 210 0.51 18.21 14.41
C GLN A 210 1.68 18.80 15.19
N LYS A 211 2.67 19.34 14.49
CA LYS A 211 3.79 20.07 15.08
C LYS A 211 3.63 21.57 14.83
N ALA A 212 3.68 22.35 15.90
CA ALA A 212 3.61 23.82 15.87
C ALA A 212 4.71 24.40 16.75
N GLY A 213 5.86 24.74 16.15
CA GLY A 213 7.06 25.12 16.90
C GLY A 213 7.53 23.97 17.78
N ASP A 214 7.58 24.21 19.10
CA ASP A 214 7.98 23.24 20.12
C ASP A 214 6.81 22.44 20.70
N GLN A 215 5.58 22.69 20.25
CA GLN A 215 4.40 21.94 20.68
C GLN A 215 4.06 20.86 19.65
N VAL A 216 3.71 19.68 20.15
CA VAL A 216 3.31 18.53 19.36
C VAL A 216 1.99 17.99 19.92
N HIS A 217 1.01 17.86 19.02
CA HIS A 217 -0.27 17.22 19.29
C HIS A 217 -0.29 15.88 18.55
N ILE A 218 -0.44 14.79 19.28
CA ILE A 218 -0.58 13.45 18.71
C ILE A 218 -1.95 12.90 19.09
N ASN A 219 -2.70 12.43 18.12
CA ASN A 219 -3.88 11.59 18.35
C ASN A 219 -3.57 10.18 17.89
N VAL A 220 -3.93 9.20 18.70
CA VAL A 220 -3.78 7.78 18.35
C VAL A 220 -5.02 7.02 18.77
N GLN A 221 -5.39 6.03 17.98
CA GLN A 221 -6.50 5.14 18.27
C GLN A 221 -6.20 3.71 17.84
N LEU A 222 -6.53 2.77 18.72
CA LEU A 222 -6.42 1.33 18.48
C LEU A 222 -7.80 0.79 18.12
N ILE A 223 -7.90 0.22 16.93
CA ILE A 223 -9.15 -0.28 16.36
C ILE A 223 -9.04 -1.80 16.18
N GLN A 224 -10.07 -2.54 16.58
CA GLN A 224 -10.24 -3.93 16.21
C GLN A 224 -10.79 -4.02 14.79
N ALA A 225 -9.99 -4.54 13.86
CA ALA A 225 -10.25 -4.36 12.42
C ALA A 225 -11.47 -5.12 11.88
N GLU A 226 -11.81 -6.26 12.49
CA GLU A 226 -12.95 -7.09 12.04
C GLU A 226 -14.31 -6.45 12.35
N THR A 227 -14.40 -5.74 13.48
CA THR A 227 -15.65 -5.18 14.01
C THR A 227 -15.71 -3.65 13.91
N ASP A 228 -14.62 -3.02 13.47
CA ASP A 228 -14.42 -1.57 13.49
C ASP A 228 -14.58 -0.97 14.90
N ALA A 229 -14.30 -1.76 15.93
CA ALA A 229 -14.48 -1.34 17.31
C ALA A 229 -13.25 -0.56 17.82
N HIS A 230 -13.45 0.69 18.21
CA HIS A 230 -12.41 1.51 18.85
C HIS A 230 -12.17 1.03 20.29
N LEU A 231 -11.04 0.38 20.52
CA LEU A 231 -10.69 -0.18 21.83
C LEU A 231 -10.12 0.86 22.78
N TRP A 232 -9.36 1.80 22.22
CA TRP A 232 -8.70 2.87 22.95
C TRP A 232 -8.40 4.02 22.00
N ALA A 233 -8.51 5.25 22.50
CA ALA A 233 -8.08 6.45 21.81
C ALA A 233 -7.53 7.44 22.82
N GLN A 234 -6.47 8.14 22.47
CA GLN A 234 -5.84 9.12 23.34
C GLN A 234 -5.19 10.25 22.55
N SER A 235 -5.29 11.46 23.12
CA SER A 235 -4.63 12.66 22.63
C SER A 235 -3.51 13.06 23.58
N TYR A 236 -2.38 13.45 23.00
CA TYR A 236 -1.18 13.86 23.71
C TYR A 236 -0.78 15.26 23.25
N ASP A 237 -0.89 16.21 24.16
CA ASP A 237 -0.36 17.56 23.99
C ASP A 237 0.94 17.65 24.78
N ARG A 238 2.06 17.74 24.07
CA ARG A 238 3.40 17.69 24.69
C ARG A 238 4.33 18.71 24.06
N LYS A 239 5.32 19.13 24.85
CA LYS A 239 6.50 19.77 24.29
C LYS A 239 7.34 18.73 23.57
N LEU A 240 8.08 19.17 22.56
CA LEU A 240 8.95 18.30 21.76
C LEU A 240 9.92 17.47 22.62
N ILE A 241 10.44 18.02 23.73
CA ILE A 241 11.35 17.30 24.63
C ILE A 241 10.68 16.16 25.41
N ASP A 242 9.35 16.19 25.51
CA ASP A 242 8.54 15.17 26.21
C ASP A 242 7.96 14.14 25.23
N ILE A 243 8.27 14.24 23.92
CA ILE A 243 7.68 13.37 22.89
C ILE A 243 8.04 11.90 23.09
N PHE A 244 9.23 11.63 23.62
CA PHE A 244 9.73 10.29 23.90
C PHE A 244 8.85 9.51 24.89
N SER A 245 8.18 10.21 25.82
CA SER A 245 7.28 9.54 26.75
C SER A 245 6.01 9.06 26.05
N VAL A 246 5.59 9.73 24.97
CA VAL A 246 4.41 9.37 24.20
C VAL A 246 4.59 8.00 23.55
N GLU A 247 5.74 7.72 22.94
CA GLU A 247 6.03 6.42 22.32
C GLU A 247 5.90 5.27 23.33
N ALA A 248 6.47 5.43 24.52
CA ALA A 248 6.38 4.46 25.61
C ALA A 248 4.95 4.34 26.18
N GLU A 249 4.25 5.47 26.36
CA GLU A 249 2.86 5.52 26.83
C GLU A 249 1.92 4.80 25.84
N VAL A 250 2.10 5.04 24.54
CA VAL A 250 1.34 4.37 23.46
C VAL A 250 1.62 2.87 23.46
N ALA A 251 2.89 2.46 23.48
CA ALA A 251 3.26 1.04 23.48
C ALA A 251 2.69 0.30 24.69
N LYS A 252 2.75 0.92 25.88
CA LYS A 252 2.14 0.38 27.10
C LYS A 252 0.62 0.29 26.99
N SER A 253 -0.04 1.33 26.48
CA SER A 253 -1.50 1.35 26.34
C SER A 253 -1.99 0.26 25.40
N ILE A 254 -1.29 0.05 24.27
CA ILE A 254 -1.56 -1.04 23.33
C ILE A 254 -1.36 -2.40 24.02
N ALA A 255 -0.26 -2.59 24.73
CA ALA A 255 -0.01 -3.85 25.44
C ALA A 255 -1.09 -4.14 26.50
N ASP A 256 -1.52 -3.13 27.25
CA ASP A 256 -2.61 -3.25 28.23
C ASP A 256 -3.95 -3.58 27.56
N SER A 257 -4.32 -2.87 26.48
CA SER A 257 -5.53 -3.14 25.68
C SER A 257 -5.55 -4.56 25.11
N LEU A 258 -4.40 -5.06 24.66
CA LEU A 258 -4.23 -6.41 24.11
C LEU A 258 -3.95 -7.48 25.18
N ARG A 259 -3.99 -7.09 26.47
CA ARG A 259 -3.75 -7.96 27.64
C ARG A 259 -2.44 -8.73 27.52
N THR A 260 -1.38 -8.02 27.11
CA THR A 260 -0.02 -8.54 27.01
C THR A 260 0.82 -8.00 28.15
N THR A 261 1.35 -8.90 28.97
CA THR A 261 2.20 -8.54 30.10
C THR A 261 3.62 -8.31 29.62
N LEU A 262 4.15 -7.11 29.88
CA LEU A 262 5.57 -6.83 29.66
C LEU A 262 6.39 -7.42 30.80
N SER A 263 7.47 -8.14 30.46
CA SER A 263 8.51 -8.46 31.43
C SER A 263 9.20 -7.19 31.93
N PRO A 264 9.88 -7.23 33.10
CA PRO A 264 10.63 -6.08 33.59
C PRO A 264 11.69 -5.55 32.61
N GLN A 265 12.29 -6.46 31.82
CA GLN A 265 13.29 -6.10 30.82
C GLN A 265 12.66 -5.42 29.60
N GLU A 266 11.54 -5.93 29.08
CA GLU A 266 10.80 -5.29 28.00
C GLU A 266 10.31 -3.90 28.42
N LYS A 267 9.77 -3.80 29.63
CA LYS A 267 9.32 -2.52 30.19
C LYS A 267 10.47 -1.50 30.23
N ALA A 268 11.65 -1.90 30.74
CA ALA A 268 12.82 -1.03 30.78
C ALA A 268 13.29 -0.60 29.38
N ARG A 269 13.19 -1.48 28.37
CA ARG A 269 13.53 -1.15 26.97
C ARG A 269 12.50 -0.22 26.30
N VAL A 270 11.22 -0.40 26.61
CA VAL A 270 10.13 0.44 26.09
C VAL A 270 10.16 1.84 26.72
N GLU A 271 10.47 1.94 28.01
CA GLU A 271 10.54 3.23 28.73
C GLU A 271 11.88 3.97 28.56
N ALA A 272 12.86 3.36 27.86
CA ALA A 272 14.16 3.96 27.63
C ALA A 272 14.04 5.13 26.63
N LYS A 273 14.48 6.32 27.06
CA LYS A 273 14.54 7.50 26.19
C LYS A 273 15.71 7.37 25.20
N PRO A 274 15.50 7.69 23.92
CA PRO A 274 16.55 7.61 22.91
C PRO A 274 17.61 8.71 23.06
N THR A 275 17.22 9.91 23.51
CA THR A 275 18.11 11.07 23.72
C THR A 275 17.47 12.04 24.72
N ASP A 276 18.29 12.89 25.36
CA ASP A 276 17.84 14.03 26.17
C ASP A 276 17.79 15.35 25.35
N ASN A 277 18.15 15.31 24.06
CA ASN A 277 18.20 16.47 23.18
C ASN A 277 17.12 16.39 22.08
N ALA A 278 16.10 17.25 22.21
CA ALA A 278 14.97 17.30 21.28
C ALA A 278 15.37 17.68 19.84
N ASP A 279 16.36 18.56 19.66
CA ASP A 279 16.81 18.98 18.34
C ASP A 279 17.57 17.85 17.64
N ALA A 280 18.42 17.13 18.39
CA ALA A 280 19.08 15.93 17.91
C ALA A 280 18.06 14.88 17.43
N TYR A 281 16.96 14.74 18.18
CA TYR A 281 15.90 13.80 17.81
C TYR A 281 15.18 14.18 16.51
N VAL A 282 14.80 15.44 16.33
CA VAL A 282 14.15 15.88 15.09
C VAL A 282 15.04 15.63 13.88
N ILE A 283 16.34 15.91 14.00
CA ILE A 283 17.31 15.64 12.93
C ILE A 283 17.44 14.14 12.69
N TYR A 284 17.46 13.33 13.75
CA TYR A 284 17.47 11.87 13.66
C TYR A 284 16.22 11.33 12.95
N LEU A 285 15.01 11.83 13.25
CA LEU A 285 13.78 11.44 12.54
C LEU A 285 13.86 11.79 11.06
N ARG A 286 14.44 12.94 10.71
CA ARG A 286 14.67 13.32 9.32
C ARG A 286 15.68 12.39 8.64
N ALA A 287 16.73 11.98 9.33
CA ALA A 287 17.70 11.01 8.83
C ALA A 287 17.04 9.64 8.58
N ARG A 288 16.17 9.20 9.49
CA ARG A 288 15.38 7.97 9.37
C ARG A 288 14.45 7.99 8.16
N ASP A 289 13.79 9.11 7.89
CA ASP A 289 12.99 9.27 6.66
C ASP A 289 13.84 9.00 5.42
N TYR A 290 15.00 9.67 5.27
CA TYR A 290 15.91 9.38 4.16
C TYR A 290 16.39 7.92 4.12
N GLN A 291 16.67 7.30 5.27
CA GLN A 291 17.18 5.92 5.34
C GLN A 291 16.13 4.87 4.95
N THR A 292 14.83 5.16 5.10
CA THR A 292 13.75 4.16 5.01
C THR A 292 12.77 4.43 3.88
N ARG A 293 13.07 5.39 3.01
CA ARG A 293 12.27 5.61 1.79
C ARG A 293 12.31 4.35 0.89
N PRO A 294 11.24 4.13 0.11
CA PRO A 294 11.25 3.09 -0.90
C PRO A 294 12.21 3.47 -2.03
N ASP A 295 12.84 2.46 -2.64
CA ASP A 295 13.73 2.62 -3.80
C ASP A 295 14.89 3.61 -3.59
N ASN A 296 15.43 3.62 -2.37
CA ASN A 296 16.54 4.48 -1.99
C ASN A 296 17.74 4.42 -2.93
N LEU A 297 18.27 5.60 -3.21
CA LEU A 297 19.50 5.77 -3.96
C LEU A 297 20.65 6.12 -3.03
N LEU A 298 21.87 6.05 -3.55
CA LEU A 298 23.08 6.46 -2.83
C LEU A 298 22.95 7.86 -2.19
N GLN A 299 22.31 8.81 -2.88
CA GLN A 299 22.13 10.17 -2.38
C GLN A 299 21.22 10.25 -1.14
N ASP A 300 20.22 9.38 -1.05
CA ASP A 300 19.35 9.30 0.13
C ASP A 300 20.13 8.79 1.34
N PHE A 301 20.92 7.73 1.17
CA PHE A 301 21.79 7.22 2.23
C PHE A 301 22.87 8.23 2.65
N GLN A 302 23.46 8.97 1.71
CA GLN A 302 24.40 10.05 2.04
C GLN A 302 23.73 11.19 2.81
N SER A 303 22.48 11.53 2.45
CA SER A 303 21.69 12.52 3.19
C SER A 303 21.38 12.05 4.61
N ALA A 304 21.02 10.77 4.77
CA ALA A 304 20.81 10.15 6.08
C ALA A 304 22.09 10.17 6.93
N VAL A 305 23.25 9.79 6.37
CA VAL A 305 24.56 9.84 7.05
C VAL A 305 24.85 11.25 7.57
N ASN A 306 24.73 12.28 6.72
CA ASN A 306 25.00 13.65 7.12
C ASN A 306 24.07 14.14 8.24
N LEU A 307 22.81 13.70 8.24
CA LEU A 307 21.84 14.06 9.27
C LEU A 307 22.11 13.30 10.58
N PHE A 308 22.44 12.00 10.54
CA PHE A 308 22.83 11.27 11.74
C PHE A 308 24.08 11.87 12.40
N GLU A 309 25.08 12.27 11.61
CA GLU A 309 26.27 12.97 12.13
C GLU A 309 25.92 14.30 12.81
N GLN A 310 24.96 15.05 12.26
CA GLN A 310 24.45 16.27 12.91
C GLN A 310 23.71 15.98 14.21
N ALA A 311 22.89 14.93 14.25
CA ALA A 311 22.21 14.51 15.48
C ALA A 311 23.22 14.10 16.57
N ILE A 312 24.24 13.32 16.21
CA ILE A 312 25.33 12.89 17.10
C ILE A 312 26.16 14.09 17.56
N ALA A 313 26.39 15.09 16.71
CA ALA A 313 27.11 16.30 17.11
C ALA A 313 26.36 17.10 18.18
N LEU A 314 25.02 17.05 18.18
CA LEU A 314 24.17 17.70 19.19
C LEU A 314 24.03 16.86 20.47
N ASP A 315 24.03 15.53 20.34
CA ASP A 315 24.07 14.61 21.47
C ASP A 315 25.00 13.41 21.18
N PRO A 316 26.27 13.48 21.61
CA PRO A 316 27.23 12.39 21.42
C PRO A 316 26.90 11.11 22.22
N LYS A 317 25.86 11.11 23.05
CA LYS A 317 25.39 9.93 23.78
C LYS A 317 24.18 9.28 23.13
N PHE A 318 23.75 9.76 21.96
CA PHE A 318 22.58 9.26 21.26
C PHE A 318 22.86 7.90 20.58
N ALA A 319 22.88 6.84 21.38
CA ALA A 319 23.28 5.48 20.97
C ALA A 319 22.52 4.96 19.74
N LEU A 320 21.23 5.28 19.61
CA LEU A 320 20.41 4.87 18.47
C LEU A 320 20.84 5.58 17.17
N ALA A 321 21.25 6.86 17.23
CA ALA A 321 21.77 7.57 16.07
C ALA A 321 23.10 6.96 15.58
N HIS A 322 23.99 6.57 16.51
CA HIS A 322 25.22 5.83 16.19
C HIS A 322 24.91 4.48 15.50
N ALA A 323 23.96 3.69 16.02
CA ALA A 323 23.54 2.44 15.40
C ALA A 323 23.02 2.66 13.97
N ARG A 324 22.12 3.62 13.78
CA ARG A 324 21.52 3.89 12.46
C ARG A 324 22.52 4.49 11.46
N LEU A 325 23.48 5.29 11.93
CA LEU A 325 24.61 5.74 11.12
C LEU A 325 25.44 4.55 10.63
N SER A 326 25.79 3.62 11.52
CA SER A 326 26.47 2.38 11.13
C SER A 326 25.68 1.64 10.05
N VAL A 327 24.39 1.39 10.24
CA VAL A 327 23.55 0.72 9.24
C VAL A 327 23.58 1.45 7.89
N ALA A 328 23.41 2.78 7.87
CA ALA A 328 23.44 3.56 6.62
C ALA A 328 24.80 3.44 5.92
N THR A 329 25.90 3.54 6.67
CA THR A 329 27.24 3.37 6.11
C THR A 329 27.50 1.94 5.63
N SER A 330 26.90 0.95 6.29
CA SER A 330 26.99 -0.44 5.88
C SER A 330 26.29 -0.70 4.55
N THR A 331 25.10 -0.12 4.37
CA THR A 331 24.36 -0.16 3.11
C THR A 331 25.14 0.55 1.99
N ILE A 332 25.73 1.72 2.26
CA ILE A 332 26.57 2.43 1.28
C ILE A 332 27.75 1.55 0.85
N TYR A 333 28.46 0.95 1.80
CA TYR A 333 29.60 0.09 1.51
C TYR A 333 29.20 -1.11 0.64
N HIS A 334 28.14 -1.81 1.02
CA HIS A 334 27.75 -3.07 0.37
C HIS A 334 27.20 -2.86 -1.05
N PHE A 335 26.32 -1.88 -1.24
CA PHE A 335 25.58 -1.73 -2.50
C PHE A 335 26.18 -0.71 -3.47
N TYR A 336 27.06 0.20 -3.02
CA TYR A 336 27.52 1.32 -3.85
C TYR A 336 29.03 1.55 -3.83
N GLN A 337 29.64 1.62 -2.64
CA GLN A 337 30.99 2.15 -2.45
C GLN A 337 31.78 1.33 -1.43
N PRO A 338 32.36 0.18 -1.81
CA PRO A 338 33.10 -0.69 -0.89
C PRO A 338 34.49 -0.12 -0.57
N THR A 339 34.54 1.00 0.14
CA THR A 339 35.77 1.72 0.49
C THR A 339 36.10 1.58 1.97
N GLU A 340 37.38 1.59 2.29
CA GLU A 340 37.88 1.47 3.66
C GLU A 340 37.33 2.54 4.62
N PRO A 341 37.17 3.82 4.23
CA PRO A 341 36.54 4.82 5.11
C PRO A 341 35.10 4.48 5.52
N TRP A 342 34.29 3.92 4.62
CA TRP A 342 32.92 3.50 4.96
C TRP A 342 32.93 2.29 5.90
N LYS A 343 33.83 1.32 5.67
CA LYS A 343 34.02 0.16 6.54
C LYS A 343 34.41 0.60 7.97
N GLN A 344 35.40 1.48 8.10
CA GLN A 344 35.88 1.97 9.40
C GLN A 344 34.80 2.75 10.14
N LYS A 345 34.05 3.60 9.43
CA LYS A 345 32.94 4.35 10.01
C LYS A 345 31.84 3.41 10.52
N ALA A 346 31.38 2.44 9.71
CA ALA A 346 30.39 1.46 10.14
C ALA A 346 30.78 0.77 11.45
N HIS A 347 32.01 0.26 11.52
CA HIS A 347 32.51 -0.42 12.72
C HIS A 347 32.55 0.51 13.95
N ALA A 348 33.12 1.70 13.80
CA ALA A 348 33.28 2.65 14.90
C ALA A 348 31.93 3.06 15.50
N GLU A 349 30.95 3.33 14.64
CA GLU A 349 29.62 3.78 15.05
C GLU A 349 28.80 2.64 15.69
N ALA A 350 28.91 1.40 15.19
CA ALA A 350 28.30 0.23 15.83
C ALA A 350 28.88 0.00 17.24
N LEU A 351 30.20 0.07 17.37
CA LEU A 351 30.87 -0.10 18.67
C LEU A 351 30.53 1.03 19.65
N GLU A 352 30.47 2.28 19.19
CA GLU A 352 30.12 3.41 20.04
C GLU A 352 28.67 3.32 20.53
N SER A 353 27.75 2.91 19.66
CA SER A 353 26.37 2.62 20.03
C SER A 353 26.27 1.60 21.17
N LEU A 354 26.98 0.47 21.04
CA LEU A 354 27.00 -0.58 22.06
C LEU A 354 27.80 -0.19 23.32
N ARG A 355 28.80 0.68 23.20
CA ARG A 355 29.52 1.25 24.35
C ARG A 355 28.59 2.13 25.19
N LEU A 356 27.74 2.91 24.53
CA LEU A 356 26.75 3.78 25.17
C LEU A 356 25.58 2.98 25.76
N GLN A 357 25.09 1.98 25.02
CA GLN A 357 23.98 1.13 25.44
C GLN A 357 24.22 -0.34 25.04
N PRO A 358 24.85 -1.16 25.91
CA PRO A 358 25.26 -2.53 25.59
C PRO A 358 24.14 -3.53 25.27
N ASN A 359 22.88 -3.18 25.57
CA ASN A 359 21.72 -4.03 25.33
C ASN A 359 20.79 -3.44 24.23
N LEU A 360 21.27 -2.47 23.46
CA LEU A 360 20.51 -1.85 22.37
C LEU A 360 20.43 -2.82 21.19
N GLY A 361 19.20 -3.24 20.83
CA GLY A 361 19.00 -4.20 19.75
C GLY A 361 19.47 -3.67 18.40
N GLU A 362 19.25 -2.39 18.14
CA GLU A 362 19.66 -1.68 16.94
C GLU A 362 21.19 -1.59 16.83
N GLY A 363 21.90 -1.50 17.97
CA GLY A 363 23.36 -1.57 18.03
C GLY A 363 23.90 -2.95 17.66
N HIS A 364 23.27 -4.02 18.17
CA HIS A 364 23.60 -5.39 17.79
C HIS A 364 23.27 -5.69 16.32
N LEU A 365 22.14 -5.20 15.82
CA LEU A 365 21.80 -5.28 14.40
C LEU A 365 22.88 -4.58 13.53
N ALA A 366 23.32 -3.39 13.93
CA ALA A 366 24.35 -2.63 13.24
C ALA A 366 25.70 -3.38 13.19
N LEU A 367 26.13 -3.96 14.31
CA LEU A 367 27.37 -4.74 14.37
C LEU A 367 27.26 -6.07 13.60
N GLY A 368 26.11 -6.73 13.66
CA GLY A 368 25.83 -7.92 12.86
C GLY A 368 25.92 -7.65 11.36
N LEU A 369 25.37 -6.51 10.91
CA LEU A 369 25.49 -6.06 9.52
C LEU A 369 26.92 -5.74 9.11
N TYR A 370 27.72 -5.14 10.00
CA TYR A 370 29.14 -4.93 9.76
C TYR A 370 29.86 -6.26 9.50
N HIS A 371 29.70 -7.24 10.39
CA HIS A 371 30.31 -8.57 10.22
C HIS A 371 29.83 -9.26 8.95
N TYR A 372 28.55 -9.13 8.61
CA TYR A 372 27.99 -9.75 7.41
C TYR A 372 28.54 -9.13 6.12
N TYR A 373 28.46 -7.80 5.96
CA TYR A 373 28.75 -7.14 4.70
C TYR A 373 30.23 -6.85 4.48
N MET A 374 31.03 -6.64 5.54
CA MET A 374 32.42 -6.17 5.42
C MET A 374 33.44 -7.26 5.70
N GLU A 375 33.19 -8.10 6.71
CA GLU A 375 34.13 -9.16 7.09
C GLU A 375 33.78 -10.51 6.48
N GLY A 376 32.51 -10.72 6.12
CA GLY A 376 32.01 -12.04 5.73
C GLY A 376 32.06 -13.05 6.89
N ASP A 377 32.18 -12.57 8.13
CA ASP A 377 32.17 -13.40 9.34
C ASP A 377 30.73 -13.70 9.73
N TYR A 378 30.19 -14.77 9.14
CA TYR A 378 28.80 -15.16 9.33
C TYR A 378 28.48 -15.63 10.75
N ASP A 379 29.45 -16.22 11.46
CA ASP A 379 29.22 -16.68 12.83
C ASP A 379 29.15 -15.49 13.79
N ALA A 380 30.04 -14.50 13.64
CA ALA A 380 29.95 -13.24 14.39
C ALA A 380 28.66 -12.48 14.06
N ALA A 381 28.28 -12.41 12.79
CA ALA A 381 27.05 -11.74 12.37
C ALA A 381 25.80 -12.38 12.99
N LEU A 382 25.69 -13.71 12.96
CA LEU A 382 24.55 -14.43 13.55
C LEU A 382 24.50 -14.33 15.07
N HIS A 383 25.66 -14.28 15.73
CA HIS A 383 25.72 -14.02 17.18
C HIS A 383 25.07 -12.67 17.52
N GLU A 384 25.50 -11.60 16.85
CA GLU A 384 24.96 -10.26 17.08
C GLU A 384 23.49 -10.16 16.68
N LEU A 385 23.08 -10.75 15.56
CA LEU A 385 21.67 -10.81 15.16
C LEU A 385 20.81 -11.59 16.15
N GLY A 386 21.35 -12.61 16.82
CA GLY A 386 20.67 -13.31 17.91
C GLY A 386 20.43 -12.41 19.13
N LEU A 387 21.41 -11.57 19.48
CA LEU A 387 21.24 -10.55 20.54
C LEU A 387 20.21 -9.49 20.13
N ALA A 388 20.26 -9.04 18.87
CA ALA A 388 19.27 -8.12 18.31
C ALA A 388 17.86 -8.73 18.35
N ALA A 389 17.67 -10.00 17.97
CA ALA A 389 16.38 -10.69 17.98
C ALA A 389 15.76 -10.77 19.39
N ASN A 390 16.60 -10.93 20.43
CA ASN A 390 16.13 -10.91 21.81
C ASN A 390 15.69 -9.51 22.27
N ALA A 391 16.21 -8.45 21.65
CA ALA A 391 15.87 -7.06 21.94
C ALA A 391 14.72 -6.53 21.09
N LEU A 392 14.61 -7.03 19.86
CA LEU A 392 13.72 -6.59 18.80
C LEU A 392 12.99 -7.80 18.18
N PRO A 393 12.14 -8.51 18.96
CA PRO A 393 11.49 -9.74 18.50
C PRO A 393 10.56 -9.55 17.28
N ASN A 394 10.14 -8.32 16.98
CA ASN A 394 9.32 -7.99 15.81
C ASN A 394 10.01 -7.03 14.84
N ASP A 395 11.34 -7.05 14.76
CA ASP A 395 12.05 -6.29 13.73
C ASP A 395 12.27 -7.14 12.48
N GLY A 396 11.79 -6.63 11.35
CA GLY A 396 11.85 -7.33 10.06
C GLY A 396 13.28 -7.50 9.52
N ASP A 397 14.17 -6.57 9.81
CA ASP A 397 15.54 -6.56 9.30
C ASP A 397 16.37 -7.66 9.99
N VAL A 398 16.19 -7.86 11.30
CA VAL A 398 16.87 -8.93 12.04
C VAL A 398 16.58 -10.30 11.40
N GLY A 399 15.32 -10.57 11.08
CA GLY A 399 14.91 -11.81 10.43
C GLY A 399 15.41 -11.93 8.99
N LEU A 400 15.34 -10.83 8.23
CA LEU A 400 15.85 -10.74 6.85
C LEU A 400 17.34 -11.11 6.78
N TYR A 401 18.18 -10.48 7.59
CA TYR A 401 19.63 -10.69 7.54
C TYR A 401 20.04 -12.04 8.09
N THR A 402 19.35 -12.54 9.13
CA THR A 402 19.53 -13.92 9.60
C THR A 402 19.29 -14.91 8.47
N ALA A 403 18.17 -14.76 7.75
CA ALA A 403 17.83 -15.64 6.63
C ALA A 403 18.84 -15.54 5.48
N ALA A 404 19.26 -14.32 5.14
CA ALA A 404 20.25 -14.09 4.09
C ALA A 404 21.61 -14.73 4.42
N ILE A 405 22.06 -14.66 5.67
CA ILE A 405 23.30 -15.30 6.11
C ILE A 405 23.19 -16.82 6.06
N GLU A 406 22.11 -17.42 6.60
CA GLU A 406 21.92 -18.87 6.54
C GLU A 406 21.90 -19.38 5.09
N ARG A 407 21.29 -18.61 4.18
CA ARG A 407 21.32 -18.88 2.74
C ARG A 407 22.74 -18.86 2.18
N ARG A 408 23.57 -17.89 2.56
CA ARG A 408 24.99 -17.80 2.15
C ARG A 408 25.84 -18.94 2.69
N ARG A 409 25.49 -19.49 3.86
CA ARG A 409 26.11 -20.68 4.45
C ARG A 409 25.66 -21.99 3.81
N GLY A 410 24.62 -21.96 2.96
CA GLY A 410 24.02 -23.14 2.35
C GLY A 410 23.04 -23.89 3.27
N HIS A 411 22.63 -23.27 4.39
CA HIS A 411 21.59 -23.77 5.29
C HIS A 411 20.20 -23.35 4.80
N TRP A 412 19.79 -23.93 3.66
CA TRP A 412 18.62 -23.47 2.91
C TRP A 412 17.29 -23.63 3.67
N ALA A 413 17.15 -24.67 4.50
CA ALA A 413 15.92 -24.91 5.25
C ALA A 413 15.75 -23.90 6.39
N GLU A 414 16.86 -23.60 7.06
CA GLU A 414 16.98 -22.58 8.10
C GLU A 414 16.72 -21.19 7.52
N ALA A 415 17.30 -20.89 6.36
CA ALA A 415 17.07 -19.65 5.62
C ALA A 415 15.59 -19.46 5.28
N LEU A 416 14.93 -20.46 4.67
CA LEU A 416 13.50 -20.38 4.36
C LEU A 416 12.66 -20.21 5.63
N THR A 417 13.00 -20.91 6.72
CA THR A 417 12.30 -20.77 7.99
C THR A 417 12.43 -19.34 8.53
N ALA A 418 13.63 -18.76 8.46
CA ALA A 418 13.87 -17.39 8.87
C ALA A 418 13.15 -16.36 7.98
N TYR A 419 13.19 -16.52 6.65
CA TYR A 419 12.42 -15.67 5.73
C TYR A 419 10.92 -15.72 6.02
N LEU A 420 10.35 -16.91 6.24
CA LEU A 420 8.91 -17.04 6.53
C LEU A 420 8.51 -16.42 7.87
N ARG A 421 9.40 -16.46 8.89
CA ARG A 421 9.17 -15.75 10.16
C ARG A 421 9.24 -14.24 9.97
N ALA A 422 10.23 -13.76 9.23
CA ALA A 422 10.39 -12.35 8.92
C ALA A 422 9.20 -11.82 8.09
N GLU A 423 8.69 -12.62 7.14
CA GLU A 423 7.51 -12.29 6.33
C GLU A 423 6.24 -12.17 7.18
N ALA A 424 6.16 -12.84 8.34
CA ALA A 424 5.03 -12.67 9.24
C ALA A 424 4.99 -11.27 9.87
N VAL A 425 6.15 -10.65 10.06
CA VAL A 425 6.33 -9.29 10.63
C VAL A 425 6.33 -8.24 9.52
N ASP A 426 6.88 -8.56 8.36
CA ASP A 426 7.00 -7.64 7.23
C ASP A 426 6.51 -8.27 5.90
N PRO A 427 5.20 -8.56 5.77
CA PRO A 427 4.62 -9.33 4.66
C PRO A 427 4.69 -8.68 3.28
N ARG A 428 5.06 -7.40 3.21
CA ARG A 428 5.21 -6.61 1.99
C ARG A 428 6.59 -5.94 1.94
N ASN A 429 7.62 -6.59 2.46
CA ASN A 429 8.99 -6.20 2.17
C ASN A 429 9.43 -6.77 0.83
N SER A 430 9.67 -5.91 -0.15
CA SER A 430 10.06 -6.34 -1.51
C SER A 430 11.36 -7.13 -1.51
N VAL A 431 12.39 -6.66 -0.79
CA VAL A 431 13.69 -7.31 -0.68
C VAL A 431 13.56 -8.71 -0.09
N MET A 432 12.82 -8.83 1.02
CA MET A 432 12.60 -10.12 1.68
C MET A 432 11.84 -11.13 0.80
N LEU A 433 10.77 -10.68 0.15
CA LEU A 433 9.97 -11.54 -0.74
C LEU A 433 10.77 -11.98 -1.96
N TYR A 434 11.57 -11.07 -2.54
CA TYR A 434 12.48 -11.37 -3.63
C TYR A 434 13.52 -12.41 -3.20
N ASP A 435 14.22 -12.18 -2.08
CA ASP A 435 15.28 -13.06 -1.59
C ASP A 435 14.76 -14.46 -1.21
N ALA A 436 13.56 -14.55 -0.62
CA ALA A 436 12.90 -15.83 -0.37
C ALA A 436 12.58 -16.57 -1.69
N SER A 437 12.10 -15.87 -2.71
CA SER A 437 11.86 -16.43 -4.06
C SER A 437 13.14 -16.97 -4.69
N GLN A 438 14.24 -16.22 -4.59
CA GLN A 438 15.56 -16.65 -5.06
C GLN A 438 16.11 -17.87 -4.29
N THR A 439 15.69 -18.04 -3.04
CA THR A 439 16.04 -19.22 -2.22
C THR A 439 15.35 -20.48 -2.75
N PHE A 440 14.05 -20.40 -3.09
CA PHE A 440 13.34 -21.50 -3.76
C PHE A 440 13.94 -21.83 -5.12
N PHE A 441 14.35 -20.80 -5.88
CA PHE A 441 15.07 -20.97 -7.13
C PHE A 441 16.38 -21.74 -6.91
N GLY A 442 17.20 -21.36 -5.91
CA GLY A 442 18.42 -22.08 -5.55
C GLY A 442 18.20 -23.56 -5.20
N LEU A 443 17.06 -23.87 -4.55
CA LEU A 443 16.62 -25.23 -4.23
C LEU A 443 16.03 -26.01 -5.40
N ARG A 444 15.91 -25.39 -6.59
CA ARG A 444 15.26 -25.95 -7.78
C ARG A 444 13.77 -26.22 -7.64
N ASP A 445 13.12 -25.59 -6.67
CA ASP A 445 11.66 -25.53 -6.58
C ASP A 445 11.16 -24.35 -7.44
N TRP A 446 11.27 -24.54 -8.76
CA TRP A 446 10.95 -23.50 -9.74
C TRP A 446 9.49 -23.08 -9.71
N HIS A 447 8.60 -23.99 -9.32
CA HIS A 447 7.17 -23.73 -9.24
C HIS A 447 6.88 -22.72 -8.12
N THR A 448 7.32 -23.03 -6.89
CA THR A 448 7.12 -22.13 -5.75
C THR A 448 7.89 -20.82 -5.97
N ALA A 449 9.08 -20.86 -6.57
CA ALA A 449 9.83 -19.66 -6.92
C ALA A 449 9.06 -18.73 -7.86
N ALA A 450 8.43 -19.28 -8.91
CA ALA A 450 7.61 -18.51 -9.86
C ALA A 450 6.37 -17.91 -9.18
N GLU A 451 5.62 -18.71 -8.41
CA GLU A 451 4.44 -18.22 -7.67
C GLU A 451 4.79 -17.08 -6.70
N ARG A 452 5.94 -17.19 -6.02
CA ARG A 452 6.42 -16.17 -5.09
C ARG A 452 6.89 -14.90 -5.83
N MET A 453 7.54 -15.05 -6.98
CA MET A 453 7.92 -13.93 -7.83
C MET A 453 6.72 -13.20 -8.41
N ASP A 454 5.69 -13.92 -8.86
CA ASP A 454 4.42 -13.34 -9.32
C ASP A 454 3.78 -12.49 -8.21
N ARG A 455 3.86 -12.92 -6.95
CA ARG A 455 3.43 -12.11 -5.82
C ARG A 455 4.27 -10.83 -5.67
N VAL A 456 5.59 -10.91 -5.84
CA VAL A 456 6.43 -9.71 -5.73
C VAL A 456 6.08 -8.70 -6.84
N LEU A 457 5.92 -9.17 -8.08
CA LEU A 457 5.49 -8.34 -9.22
C LEU A 457 4.07 -7.76 -9.02
N ALA A 458 3.15 -8.50 -8.43
CA ALA A 458 1.80 -8.02 -8.13
C ALA A 458 1.79 -6.94 -7.03
N LEU A 459 2.69 -7.03 -6.05
CA LEU A 459 2.79 -6.08 -4.95
C LEU A 459 3.60 -4.83 -5.32
N PHE A 460 4.58 -4.96 -6.22
CA PHE A 460 5.53 -3.91 -6.59
C PHE A 460 5.70 -3.80 -8.12
N PRO A 461 4.64 -3.50 -8.88
CA PRO A 461 4.70 -3.50 -10.34
C PRO A 461 5.65 -2.43 -10.93
N ASP A 462 5.94 -1.37 -10.18
CA ASP A 462 6.76 -0.23 -10.61
C ASP A 462 8.13 -0.16 -9.89
N SER A 463 8.45 -1.12 -9.02
CA SER A 463 9.70 -1.14 -8.26
C SER A 463 10.89 -1.51 -9.15
N PHE A 464 11.96 -0.72 -9.11
CA PHE A 464 13.21 -1.04 -9.81
C PHE A 464 14.05 -2.11 -9.09
N ASN A 465 13.73 -2.40 -7.83
CA ASN A 465 14.48 -3.31 -6.97
C ASN A 465 13.97 -4.77 -7.00
N VAL A 466 12.97 -5.08 -7.83
CA VAL A 466 12.32 -6.42 -7.92
C VAL A 466 12.44 -6.97 -9.33
#